data_AF-A0A925EIS3-F1
#
_entry.id   AF-A0A925EIS3-F1
#
_cell.length_a   1.000
_cell.length_b   1.000
_cell.length_c   1.000
_cell.angle_alpha   90.00
_cell.angle_beta   90.00
_cell.angle_gamma   90.00
#
_symmetry.space_group_name_H-M   'P 1'
#
loop_
_entity.id
_entity.type
_entity.pdbx_description
1 polymer ?
#
loop_
_entity_poly.entity_id
_entity_poly.type
_entity_poly.pdbx_seq_one_letter_code
_entity_poly.pdbx_strand_id
1 'polypeptide(L)' 'MDVQELLKRYALAERHFPDLELPGGNLKGVNLVHINFENPDLCSADLREARLGRANLSGLVGYLNEVLWIVRS' A
#
# COMPACT_ATOMS: atom_id res chain seq x y z
N MET A 1 1.38 2.01 -12.70
CA MET A 1 0.88 0.62 -12.68
C MET A 1 -0.61 0.68 -12.32
N ASP A 2 -1.45 -0.29 -12.68
CA ASP A 2 -2.87 -0.30 -12.24
C ASP A 2 -3.12 -1.41 -11.20
N VAL A 3 -4.30 -1.39 -10.57
CA VAL A 3 -4.67 -2.39 -9.55
C VAL A 3 -4.69 -3.81 -10.14
N GLN A 4 -5.12 -3.98 -11.39
CA GLN A 4 -5.21 -5.31 -12.01
C GLN A 4 -3.83 -5.90 -12.25
N GLU A 5 -2.88 -5.08 -12.69
CA GLU A 5 -1.50 -5.43 -12.95
C GLU A 5 -0.76 -5.75 -11.65
N LEU A 6 -1.01 -4.99 -10.57
CA LEU A 6 -0.53 -5.34 -9.24
C LEU A 6 -1.00 -6.73 -8.82
N LEU A 7 -2.29 -7.04 -8.98
CA LEU A 7 -2.85 -8.33 -8.59
C LEU A 7 -2.30 -9.48 -9.45
N LYS A 8 -2.11 -9.26 -10.75
CA LYS A 8 -1.49 -10.25 -11.64
C LYS A 8 -0.07 -10.57 -11.20
N ARG A 9 0.75 -9.56 -10.96
CA ARG A 9 2.14 -9.74 -10.50
C ARG A 9 2.19 -10.38 -9.11
N TYR A 10 1.31 -9.95 -8.20
CA TYR A 10 1.17 -10.58 -6.90
C TYR A 10 0.79 -12.07 -7.00
N ALA A 11 -0.06 -12.43 -7.95
CA ALA A 11 -0.41 -13.82 -8.25
C ALA A 11 0.76 -14.62 -8.81
N LEU A 12 1.72 -13.97 -9.48
CA LEU A 12 2.98 -14.57 -9.95
C LEU A 12 4.05 -14.71 -8.84
N ALA A 13 3.65 -14.61 -7.57
CA ALA A 13 4.53 -14.61 -6.40
C ALA A 13 5.47 -13.40 -6.29
N GLU A 14 5.27 -12.36 -7.12
CA GLU A 14 5.98 -11.10 -6.94
C GLU A 14 5.50 -10.44 -5.65
N ARG A 15 6.46 -10.02 -4.82
CA ARG A 15 6.18 -9.36 -3.54
C ARG A 15 6.80 -7.99 -3.45
N HIS A 16 7.78 -7.67 -4.31
CA HIS A 16 8.50 -6.41 -4.27
C HIS A 16 7.89 -5.47 -5.31
N PHE A 17 7.29 -4.38 -4.84
CA PHE A 17 6.73 -3.33 -5.68
C PHE A 17 7.26 -1.97 -5.17
N PRO A 18 8.48 -1.57 -5.58
CA PRO A 18 9.04 -0.30 -5.18
C PRO A 18 8.38 0.82 -5.99
N ASP A 19 8.21 1.99 -5.37
CA ASP A 19 7.67 3.21 -5.97
C ASP A 19 6.31 2.99 -6.66
N LEU A 20 5.45 2.18 -6.04
CA LEU A 20 4.13 1.87 -6.58
C LEU A 20 3.20 3.08 -6.52
N GLU A 21 2.82 3.60 -7.68
CA GLU A 21 1.81 4.65 -7.81
C GLU A 21 0.41 4.06 -8.11
N LEU A 22 -0.49 4.12 -7.13
CA LEU A 22 -1.91 3.79 -7.23
C LEU A 22 -2.79 4.81 -6.48
N PRO A 23 -2.75 6.10 -6.86
CA PRO A 23 -3.64 7.09 -6.26
C PRO A 23 -5.10 6.74 -6.57
N GLY A 24 -5.96 6.69 -5.55
CA GLY A 24 -7.37 6.32 -5.70
C GLY A 24 -7.63 4.84 -6.00
N GLY A 25 -6.60 3.97 -5.91
CA GLY A 25 -6.73 2.55 -6.21
C GLY A 25 -7.71 1.83 -5.26
N ASN A 26 -8.62 1.02 -5.81
CA ASN A 26 -9.52 0.20 -5.01
C ASN A 26 -8.86 -1.15 -4.66
N LEU A 27 -8.33 -1.24 -3.46
CA LEU A 27 -7.72 -2.45 -2.89
C LEU A 27 -8.60 -3.06 -1.78
N LYS A 28 -9.90 -2.75 -1.80
CA LYS A 28 -10.84 -3.19 -0.79
C LYS A 28 -10.90 -4.72 -0.72
N GLY A 29 -10.69 -5.30 0.46
CA GLY A 29 -10.77 -6.75 0.68
C GLY A 29 -9.62 -7.57 0.07
N VAL A 30 -8.61 -6.92 -0.53
CA VAL A 30 -7.51 -7.62 -1.20
C VAL A 30 -6.56 -8.23 -0.16
N ASN A 31 -6.09 -9.45 -0.44
CA ASN A 31 -5.06 -10.10 0.36
C ASN A 31 -3.65 -9.78 -0.19
N LEU A 32 -2.93 -8.90 0.51
CA LEU A 32 -1.57 -8.45 0.18
C LEU A 32 -0.59 -8.78 1.32
N VAL A 33 -0.81 -9.89 2.01
CA VAL A 33 0.06 -10.32 3.11
C VAL A 33 1.48 -10.56 2.57
N HIS A 34 2.49 -10.12 3.33
CA HIS A 34 3.93 -10.15 2.95
C HIS A 34 4.33 -9.30 1.75
N ILE A 35 3.49 -8.38 1.27
CA ILE A 35 3.89 -7.48 0.19
C ILE A 35 4.94 -6.48 0.67
N ASN A 36 5.91 -6.15 -0.17
CA ASN A 36 6.91 -5.12 0.06
C ASN A 36 6.63 -3.94 -0.86
N PHE A 37 5.99 -2.92 -0.30
CA PHE A 37 5.84 -1.61 -0.92
C PHE A 37 6.89 -0.67 -0.32
N GLU A 38 7.91 -0.37 -1.11
CA GLU A 38 8.92 0.64 -0.77
C GLU A 38 8.48 1.95 -1.40
N ASN A 39 8.28 3.01 -0.59
CA ASN A 39 7.78 4.32 -1.03
C ASN A 39 6.52 4.30 -1.91
N PRO A 40 5.45 3.57 -1.57
CA PRO A 40 4.27 3.56 -2.41
C PRO A 40 3.51 4.89 -2.33
N ASP A 41 3.00 5.36 -3.47
CA ASP A 41 1.97 6.39 -3.53
C ASP A 41 0.58 5.73 -3.63
N LEU A 42 -0.05 5.57 -2.46
CA LEU A 42 -1.44 5.10 -2.33
C LEU A 42 -2.39 6.24 -1.95
N CYS A 43 -2.11 7.48 -2.37
CA CYS A 43 -2.95 8.63 -2.03
C CYS A 43 -4.42 8.38 -2.39
N SER A 44 -5.33 8.49 -1.42
CA SER A 44 -6.77 8.22 -1.61
C SER A 44 -7.14 6.77 -2.01
N ALA A 45 -6.22 5.81 -1.91
CA ALA A 45 -6.53 4.41 -2.19
C ALA A 45 -7.49 3.83 -1.12
N ASP A 46 -8.44 3.00 -1.56
CA ASP A 46 -9.36 2.30 -0.67
C ASP A 46 -8.72 0.97 -0.21
N LEU A 47 -8.17 0.98 1.00
CA LEU A 47 -7.58 -0.19 1.66
C LEU A 47 -8.54 -0.84 2.68
N ARG A 48 -9.83 -0.49 2.69
CA ARG A 48 -10.79 -1.06 3.65
C ARG A 48 -10.84 -2.58 3.51
N GLU A 49 -10.84 -3.31 4.62
CA GLU A 49 -10.87 -4.78 4.64
C GLU A 49 -9.65 -5.45 3.95
N ALA A 50 -8.64 -4.70 3.50
CA ALA A 50 -7.44 -5.27 2.90
C ALA A 50 -6.58 -5.99 3.97
N ARG A 51 -6.05 -7.16 3.62
CA ARG A 51 -5.15 -7.92 4.50
C ARG A 51 -3.70 -7.55 4.17
N LEU A 52 -3.12 -6.68 4.99
CA LEU A 52 -1.73 -6.19 4.86
C LEU A 52 -0.81 -6.80 5.93
N GLY A 53 -1.11 -8.00 6.40
CA GLY A 53 -0.31 -8.66 7.43
C GLY A 53 1.15 -8.82 6.99
N ARG A 54 2.10 -8.34 7.81
CA ARG A 54 3.54 -8.34 7.48
C ARG A 54 3.88 -7.64 6.15
N ALA A 55 3.03 -6.72 5.69
CA ALA A 55 3.37 -5.86 4.57
C ALA A 55 4.42 -4.83 4.99
N ASN A 56 5.40 -4.56 4.12
CA ASN A 56 6.23 -3.38 4.25
C ASN A 56 5.53 -2.24 3.49
N LEU A 57 5.30 -1.13 4.18
CA LEU A 57 4.74 0.13 3.66
C LEU A 57 5.68 1.28 4.00
N SER A 58 6.97 0.98 4.20
CA SER A 58 7.98 1.97 4.53
C SER A 58 8.04 3.03 3.44
N GLY A 59 7.87 4.29 3.81
CA GLY A 59 7.89 5.39 2.85
C GLY A 59 6.53 5.76 2.27
N LEU A 60 5.43 5.18 2.75
CA LEU A 60 4.11 5.77 2.52
C LEU A 60 4.11 7.19 3.10
N VAL A 61 4.33 8.19 2.24
CA VAL A 61 4.15 9.61 2.57
C VAL A 61 2.65 9.87 2.51
N GLY A 62 1.92 9.27 3.46
CA GLY A 62 0.58 9.74 3.77
C GLY A 62 0.74 11.16 4.28
N TYR A 63 0.06 12.11 3.64
CA TYR A 63 -0.14 13.45 4.18
C TYR A 63 -0.79 13.34 5.57
N LEU A 64 0.02 13.09 6.59
CA LEU A 64 -0.25 13.36 7.99
C LEU A 64 -0.06 14.87 8.21
N ASN A 65 -0.65 15.69 7.33
CA ASN A 65 -0.69 17.14 7.48
C ASN A 65 -1.97 17.63 8.15
N GLU A 66 -2.77 16.74 8.71
CA GLU A 66 -3.70 17.11 9.77
C GLU A 66 -3.58 16.09 10.93
N VAL A 67 -2.81 16.47 11.96
CA VAL A 67 -3.02 16.16 13.40
C VAL A 67 -2.22 15.05 14.14
N LEU A 68 -1.11 14.42 13.71
CA LEU A 68 -0.34 13.57 14.67
C LEU A 68 1.19 13.73 14.66
N TRP A 69 1.63 14.81 15.32
CA TRP A 69 2.97 14.93 15.93
C TRP A 69 3.02 14.44 17.40
N ILE A 70 1.95 13.79 17.89
CA ILE A 70 1.83 13.41 19.32
C ILE A 70 1.93 11.89 19.51
N VAL A 71 3.00 11.24 19.05
CA VAL A 71 3.57 10.06 19.74
C VAL A 71 5.04 9.90 19.31
N ARG A 72 5.89 10.86 19.67
CA ARG A 72 7.28 10.54 20.03
C ARG A 72 7.44 10.90 21.50
N SER A 73 7.27 9.89 22.35
CA SER A 73 7.70 9.89 23.75
C SER A 73 8.33 8.54 24.03
#